data_AF-A0AAF1C6B9-F1
#
_entry.id   AF-A0AAF1C6B9-F1
#
_cell.length_a   1.000
_cell.length_b   1.000
_cell.length_c   1.000
_cell.angle_alpha   90.00
_cell.angle_beta   90.00
_cell.angle_gamma   90.00
#
_symmetry.space_group_name_H-M   'P 1'
#
loop_
_entity.id
_entity.type
_entity.pdbx_description
1 polymer ?
#
loop_
_entity_poly.entity_id
_entity_poly.type
_entity_poly.pdbx_seq_one_letter_code
_entity_poly.pdbx_strand_id
1 'polypeptide(L)'
;MTKKFSIYKLLLSSTYILILFSVVFAFTEKGNCQTTTEISSQKEKQDLQNSADTRQKQLYIDPNYRIPPRIVPKDKVSQETTSFSLNGVAVSHLTEWQILGGSTFGDNINYQPSFNSIFTLSSQVEESLSNDNIFVRKHTGSYLQVRTIRS
;
A
#
# COMPACT_ATOMS: atom_id res chain seq x y z
N MET A 1 18.83 14.55 -52.13
CA MET A 1 18.31 15.66 -51.31
C MET A 1 17.26 15.12 -50.34
N THR A 2 17.66 14.46 -49.24
CA THR A 2 16.73 13.86 -48.26
C THR A 2 17.42 13.67 -46.90
N LYS A 3 17.51 14.75 -46.12
CA LYS A 3 17.81 14.69 -44.67
C LYS A 3 16.86 15.64 -43.94
N LYS A 4 15.56 15.29 -43.86
CA LYS A 4 14.58 16.06 -43.08
C LYS A 4 13.66 15.22 -42.19
N PHE A 5 13.75 13.88 -42.21
CA PHE A 5 12.80 13.01 -41.48
C PHE A 5 13.22 12.60 -40.05
N SER A 6 14.41 12.99 -39.57
CA SER A 6 14.94 12.49 -38.28
C SER A 6 14.66 13.38 -37.07
N ILE A 7 14.27 14.65 -37.25
CA ILE A 7 14.14 15.61 -36.14
C ILE A 7 12.78 15.49 -35.42
N TYR A 8 11.73 15.11 -36.14
CA TYR A 8 10.37 15.04 -35.58
C TYR A 8 10.17 13.89 -34.58
N LYS A 9 10.87 12.75 -34.74
CA LYS A 9 10.80 11.64 -33.78
C LYS A 9 11.51 11.95 -32.45
N LEU A 10 12.58 12.75 -32.48
CA LEU A 10 13.32 13.15 -31.28
C LEU A 10 12.57 14.21 -30.47
N LEU A 11 11.83 15.09 -31.15
CA LEU A 11 10.99 16.11 -30.50
C LEU A 11 9.74 15.51 -29.86
N LEU A 12 9.15 14.46 -30.46
CA LEU A 12 7.95 13.80 -29.91
C LEU A 12 8.22 13.00 -28.63
N SER A 13 9.42 12.44 -28.44
CA SER A 13 9.74 11.68 -27.22
C SER A 13 10.02 12.59 -26.03
N SER A 14 10.61 13.77 -26.27
CA SER A 14 10.93 14.76 -25.23
C SER A 14 9.67 15.36 -24.60
N THR A 15 8.66 15.70 -25.42
CA THR A 15 7.40 16.23 -24.91
C THR A 15 6.62 15.20 -24.10
N TYR A 16 6.67 13.92 -24.49
CA TYR A 16 6.00 12.84 -23.74
C TYR A 16 6.62 12.62 -22.35
N ILE A 17 7.95 12.73 -22.25
CA ILE A 17 8.69 12.65 -20.97
C ILE A 17 8.33 13.83 -20.06
N LEU A 18 8.19 15.04 -20.60
CA LEU A 18 7.79 16.23 -19.83
C LEU A 18 6.31 16.18 -19.37
N ILE A 19 5.42 15.59 -20.18
CA ILE A 19 4.01 15.39 -19.80
C ILE A 19 3.91 14.35 -18.69
N LEU A 20 4.67 13.25 -18.74
CA LEU A 20 4.69 12.26 -17.67
C LEU A 20 5.24 12.84 -16.35
N PHE A 21 6.27 13.69 -16.40
CA PHE A 21 6.81 14.33 -15.19
C PHE A 21 5.83 15.31 -14.53
N SER A 22 5.04 16.04 -15.33
CA SER A 22 4.04 17.00 -14.81
C SER A 22 2.80 16.33 -14.22
N VAL A 23 2.37 15.18 -14.76
CA VAL A 23 1.28 14.39 -14.15
C VAL A 23 1.71 13.79 -12.81
N VAL A 24 2.97 13.37 -12.66
CA VAL A 24 3.50 12.87 -11.38
C VAL A 24 3.62 13.99 -10.34
N PHE A 25 4.03 15.20 -10.73
CA PHE A 25 4.10 16.36 -9.82
C PHE A 25 2.73 16.93 -9.44
N ALA A 26 1.73 16.88 -10.33
CA ALA A 26 0.39 17.37 -10.04
C ALA A 26 -0.36 16.51 -9.00
N PHE A 27 0.04 15.25 -8.80
CA PHE A 27 -0.53 14.38 -7.77
C PHE A 27 0.08 14.55 -6.38
N THR A 28 1.23 15.24 -6.26
CA THR A 28 1.86 15.48 -4.95
C THR A 28 1.35 16.74 -4.23
N GLU A 29 0.59 17.62 -4.89
CA GLU A 29 0.16 18.92 -4.28
C GLU A 29 -1.31 19.00 -3.83
N LYS A 30 -2.17 18.02 -4.13
CA LYS A 30 -3.58 18.02 -3.66
C LYS A 30 -3.77 17.35 -2.30
N GLY A 31 -2.92 17.69 -1.34
CA GLY A 31 -2.98 17.17 0.03
C GLY A 31 -3.16 18.22 1.12
N ASN A 32 -3.39 19.51 0.81
CA ASN A 32 -3.47 20.54 1.84
C ASN A 32 -4.61 21.55 1.61
N CYS A 33 -5.81 21.16 2.03
CA CYS A 33 -6.88 22.09 2.36
C CYS A 33 -7.44 21.70 3.72
N GLN A 34 -7.24 22.55 4.74
CA GLN A 34 -8.28 22.95 5.70
C GLN A 34 -7.77 24.03 6.67
N THR A 35 -8.27 25.25 6.45
CA THR A 35 -8.88 26.17 7.43
C THR A 35 -8.24 26.28 8.82
N THR A 36 -7.22 27.12 8.95
CA THR A 36 -6.66 27.59 10.23
C THR A 36 -7.27 28.93 10.62
N THR A 37 -8.52 28.97 11.08
CA THR A 37 -9.01 30.12 11.87
C THR A 37 -10.22 29.80 12.75
N GLU A 38 -10.32 28.60 13.35
CA GLU A 38 -11.39 28.31 14.32
C GLU A 38 -11.01 27.28 15.40
N ILE A 39 -9.71 27.02 15.59
CA ILE A 39 -9.22 25.97 16.51
C ILE A 39 -8.88 26.51 17.91
N SER A 40 -8.74 27.82 18.09
CA SER A 40 -8.19 28.40 19.33
C SER A 40 -9.14 28.47 20.53
N SER A 41 -10.44 28.20 20.37
CA SER A 41 -11.41 28.21 21.49
C SER A 41 -11.88 26.82 21.93
N GLN A 42 -11.66 25.78 21.12
CA GLN A 42 -12.04 24.39 21.44
C GLN A 42 -10.88 23.56 22.03
N LYS A 43 -9.63 23.98 21.80
CA LYS A 43 -8.43 23.27 22.25
C LYS A 43 -8.28 23.25 23.78
N GLU A 44 -8.69 24.31 24.48
CA GLU A 44 -8.54 24.42 25.93
C GLU A 44 -9.54 23.56 26.73
N LYS A 45 -10.70 23.22 26.15
CA LYS A 45 -11.69 22.33 26.80
C LYS A 45 -11.48 20.85 26.47
N GLN A 46 -10.79 20.51 25.39
CA GLN A 46 -10.41 19.13 25.08
C GLN A 46 -9.19 18.66 25.88
N ASP A 47 -8.27 19.56 26.24
CA ASP A 47 -7.06 19.17 26.99
C ASP A 47 -7.34 18.78 28.45
N LEU A 48 -8.45 19.27 29.06
CA LEU A 48 -8.89 18.78 30.38
C LEU A 48 -9.66 17.46 30.30
N GLN A 49 -10.40 17.19 29.22
CA GLN A 49 -11.17 15.94 29.06
C GLN A 49 -10.27 14.76 28.63
N ASN A 50 -9.25 15.02 27.81
CA ASN A 50 -8.28 14.02 27.35
C ASN A 50 -7.27 13.58 28.43
N SER A 51 -7.12 14.37 29.50
CA SER A 51 -6.28 14.03 30.68
C SER A 51 -6.95 13.02 31.63
N ALA A 52 -8.28 12.89 31.58
CA ALA A 52 -9.03 11.94 32.38
C ALA A 52 -9.16 10.55 31.73
N ASP A 53 -9.21 10.47 30.40
CA ASP A 53 -9.33 9.22 29.64
C ASP A 53 -7.98 8.49 29.45
N THR A 54 -6.86 9.22 29.51
CA THR A 54 -5.52 8.64 29.32
C THR A 54 -4.98 7.90 30.56
N ARG A 55 -5.70 7.89 31.69
CA ARG A 55 -5.23 7.26 32.95
C ARG A 55 -5.81 5.87 33.26
N GLN A 56 -6.62 5.27 32.39
CA GLN A 56 -7.16 3.92 32.63
C GLN A 56 -7.23 3.00 31.39
N LYS A 57 -6.33 3.12 30.42
CA LYS A 57 -6.04 1.96 29.55
C LYS A 57 -5.03 1.05 30.24
N GLN A 58 -5.46 0.47 31.36
CA GLN A 58 -4.72 -0.61 32.00
C GLN A 58 -4.69 -1.75 30.97
N LEU A 59 -3.50 -2.04 30.45
CA LEU A 59 -3.27 -3.15 29.54
C LEU A 59 -3.78 -4.40 30.26
N TYR A 60 -4.93 -4.92 29.86
CA TYR A 60 -5.36 -6.24 30.28
C TYR A 60 -4.36 -7.21 29.65
N ILE A 61 -3.37 -7.61 30.46
CA ILE A 61 -2.41 -8.64 30.08
C ILE A 61 -3.16 -9.95 30.30
N ASP A 62 -3.66 -10.53 29.22
CA ASP A 62 -4.24 -11.87 29.25
C ASP A 62 -3.18 -12.83 29.82
N PRO A 63 -3.46 -13.50 30.95
CA PRO A 63 -2.48 -14.34 31.64
C PRO A 63 -2.02 -15.54 30.79
N ASN A 64 -2.72 -15.88 29.69
CA ASN A 64 -2.35 -16.97 28.80
C ASN A 64 -1.14 -16.66 27.91
N TYR A 65 -0.73 -15.38 27.82
CA TYR A 65 0.33 -14.93 26.94
C TYR A 65 1.56 -14.47 27.71
N ARG A 66 2.73 -15.04 27.35
CA ARG A 66 4.04 -14.53 27.78
C ARG A 66 4.38 -13.22 27.06
N ILE A 67 4.01 -13.13 25.78
CA ILE A 67 4.06 -11.89 25.00
C ILE A 67 2.65 -11.67 24.45
N PRO A 68 1.93 -10.63 24.93
CA PRO A 68 0.57 -10.38 24.47
C PRO A 68 0.55 -10.01 22.98
N PRO A 69 -0.57 -10.23 22.28
CA PRO A 69 -0.75 -9.79 20.90
C PRO A 69 -0.42 -8.32 20.73
N ARG A 70 0.54 -8.03 19.85
CA ARG A 70 0.98 -6.67 19.55
C ARG A 70 1.23 -6.49 18.07
N ILE A 71 0.94 -5.30 17.57
CA ILE A 71 1.29 -4.90 16.21
C ILE A 71 2.80 -4.71 16.15
N VAL A 72 3.43 -5.36 15.17
CA VAL A 72 4.87 -5.32 14.97
C VAL A 72 5.18 -4.39 13.79
N PRO A 73 6.25 -3.56 13.89
CA PRO A 73 6.73 -2.77 12.76
C PRO A 73 7.04 -3.66 11.55
N LYS A 74 6.65 -3.22 10.35
CA LYS A 74 6.77 -4.00 9.11
C LYS A 74 8.23 -4.42 8.83
N ASP A 75 9.18 -3.53 9.08
CA ASP A 75 10.62 -3.75 8.89
C ASP A 75 11.22 -4.86 9.78
N LYS A 76 10.52 -5.26 10.85
CA LYS A 76 10.97 -6.31 11.77
C LYS A 76 10.43 -7.70 11.43
N VAL A 77 9.56 -7.80 10.45
CA VAL A 77 8.97 -9.08 10.03
C VAL A 77 9.59 -9.49 8.71
N SER A 78 10.07 -10.73 8.63
CA SER A 78 10.62 -11.26 7.36
C SER A 78 9.49 -11.42 6.34
N GLN A 79 9.75 -11.00 5.10
CA GLN A 79 8.80 -11.08 4.00
C GLN A 79 8.34 -12.52 3.77
N GLU A 80 9.28 -13.47 3.80
CA GLU A 80 9.07 -14.89 3.52
C GLU A 80 8.00 -15.51 4.43
N THR A 81 7.98 -15.10 5.69
CA THR A 81 7.03 -15.63 6.69
C THR A 81 5.61 -15.08 6.58
N THR A 82 5.41 -14.06 5.76
CA THR A 82 4.12 -13.40 5.53
C THR A 82 3.71 -13.45 4.05
N SER A 83 4.48 -14.18 3.24
CA SER A 83 4.24 -14.26 1.82
C SER A 83 3.17 -15.30 1.55
N PHE A 84 2.13 -14.92 0.83
CA PHE A 84 1.05 -15.81 0.41
C PHE A 84 0.57 -15.44 -0.99
N SER A 85 -0.12 -16.37 -1.65
CA SER A 85 -0.67 -16.12 -2.99
C SER A 85 -2.08 -15.54 -2.88
N LEU A 86 -2.26 -14.31 -3.39
CA LEU A 86 -3.55 -13.66 -3.56
C LEU A 86 -3.93 -13.70 -5.04
N ASN A 87 -4.92 -14.53 -5.40
CA ASN A 87 -5.40 -14.69 -6.77
C ASN A 87 -4.28 -14.97 -7.80
N GLY A 88 -3.30 -15.80 -7.42
CA GLY A 88 -2.17 -16.19 -8.26
C GLY A 88 -0.98 -15.22 -8.21
N VAL A 89 -1.04 -14.19 -7.37
CA VAL A 89 0.03 -13.21 -7.18
C VAL A 89 0.61 -13.37 -5.78
N ALA A 90 1.93 -13.58 -5.68
CA ALA A 90 2.60 -13.62 -4.38
C ALA A 90 2.65 -12.21 -3.76
N VAL A 91 1.96 -12.02 -2.64
CA VAL A 91 1.91 -10.78 -1.87
C VAL A 91 2.46 -11.02 -0.46
N SER A 92 2.92 -9.96 0.18
CA SER A 92 3.41 -9.99 1.56
C SER A 92 2.93 -8.76 2.34
N HIS A 93 3.27 -8.67 3.62
CA HIS A 93 2.96 -7.49 4.41
C HIS A 93 3.68 -6.20 3.94
N LEU A 94 4.77 -6.35 3.17
CA LEU A 94 5.56 -5.28 2.54
C LEU A 94 5.07 -4.90 1.14
N THR A 95 4.21 -5.69 0.52
CA THR A 95 3.70 -5.38 -0.81
C THR A 95 2.82 -4.14 -0.73
N GLU A 96 3.21 -3.04 -1.38
CA GLU A 96 2.38 -1.83 -1.51
C GLU A 96 1.56 -1.88 -2.79
N TRP A 97 2.21 -2.20 -3.90
CA TRP A 97 1.58 -2.40 -5.19
C TRP A 97 2.36 -3.43 -6.01
N GLN A 98 1.67 -4.11 -6.92
CA GLN A 98 2.30 -5.03 -7.86
C GLN A 98 1.52 -5.02 -9.17
N ILE A 99 2.25 -4.93 -10.28
CA ILE A 99 1.69 -4.95 -11.62
C ILE A 99 2.25 -6.17 -12.34
N LEU A 100 1.36 -6.98 -12.90
CA LEU A 100 1.69 -8.14 -13.72
C LEU A 100 1.08 -7.92 -15.11
N GLY A 101 1.95 -7.67 -16.08
CA GLY A 101 1.60 -7.62 -17.50
C GLY A 101 2.07 -8.89 -18.20
N GLY A 102 1.24 -9.44 -19.07
CA GLY A 102 1.60 -10.61 -19.87
C GLY A 102 0.90 -10.60 -21.22
N SER A 103 1.62 -11.01 -22.26
CA SER A 103 1.06 -11.36 -23.57
C SER A 103 0.97 -12.88 -23.65
N THR A 104 -0.23 -13.41 -23.86
CA THR A 104 -0.41 -14.83 -24.17
C THR A 104 -0.06 -15.04 -25.65
N PHE A 105 1.06 -15.72 -25.93
CA PHE A 105 1.43 -16.14 -27.28
C PHE A 105 0.96 -17.59 -27.47
N GLY A 106 -0.08 -17.78 -28.27
CA GLY A 106 -0.52 -19.09 -28.78
C GLY A 106 -0.75 -19.00 -30.29
N ASP A 107 -1.01 -20.13 -30.95
CA ASP A 107 -1.11 -20.25 -32.42
C ASP A 107 -2.15 -19.32 -33.10
N ASN A 108 -2.96 -18.62 -32.29
CA ASN A 108 -3.90 -17.61 -32.76
C ASN A 108 -3.30 -16.20 -32.54
N ILE A 109 -3.10 -15.46 -33.63
CA ILE A 109 -2.45 -14.13 -33.71
C ILE A 109 -3.29 -13.01 -33.03
N ASN A 110 -4.35 -13.37 -32.32
CA ASN A 110 -5.16 -12.44 -31.55
C ASN A 110 -4.40 -12.07 -30.27
N TYR A 111 -3.51 -11.09 -30.39
CA TYR A 111 -2.81 -10.46 -29.29
C TYR A 111 -3.82 -9.88 -28.29
N GLN A 112 -4.06 -10.60 -27.19
CA GLN A 112 -4.85 -10.11 -26.08
C GLN A 112 -3.90 -9.75 -24.92
N PRO A 113 -3.56 -8.47 -24.75
CA PRO A 113 -2.78 -8.05 -23.60
C PRO A 113 -3.60 -8.30 -22.32
N SER A 114 -2.98 -8.99 -21.36
CA SER A 114 -3.58 -9.18 -20.03
C SER A 114 -2.83 -8.33 -19.02
N PHE A 115 -3.59 -7.54 -18.25
CA PHE A 115 -3.08 -6.71 -17.18
C PHE A 115 -3.77 -7.06 -15.87
N ASN A 116 -2.97 -7.33 -14.85
CA ASN A 116 -3.41 -7.53 -13.49
C ASN A 116 -2.62 -6.59 -12.57
N SER A 117 -3.29 -5.87 -11.69
CA SER A 117 -2.64 -5.08 -10.65
C SER A 117 -3.26 -5.33 -9.29
N ILE A 118 -2.43 -5.23 -8.26
CA ILE A 118 -2.83 -5.30 -6.86
C ILE A 118 -2.28 -4.06 -6.16
N PHE A 119 -3.13 -3.45 -5.33
CA PHE A 119 -2.78 -2.32 -4.46
C PHE A 119 -3.19 -2.67 -3.03
N THR A 120 -2.28 -2.46 -2.09
CA THR A 120 -2.52 -2.67 -0.67
C THR A 120 -3.11 -1.40 -0.06
N LEU A 121 -4.31 -1.50 0.50
CA LEU A 121 -4.99 -0.39 1.17
C LEU A 121 -4.59 -0.32 2.65
N SER A 122 -4.46 -1.48 3.28
CA SER A 122 -4.01 -1.61 4.67
C SER A 122 -3.30 -2.94 4.86
N SER A 123 -2.30 -2.97 5.74
CA SER A 123 -1.55 -4.19 6.06
C SER A 123 -0.90 -4.04 7.43
N GLN A 124 -1.15 -5.00 8.30
CA GLN A 124 -0.60 -5.07 9.65
C GLN A 124 -0.22 -6.51 9.99
N VAL A 125 0.85 -6.64 10.76
CA VAL A 125 1.28 -7.93 11.33
C VAL A 125 1.18 -7.85 12.84
N GLU A 126 0.53 -8.84 13.42
CA GLU A 126 0.42 -9.02 14.85
C GLU A 126 1.20 -10.27 15.26
N GLU A 127 1.93 -10.19 16.36
CA GLU A 127 2.66 -11.30 16.94
C GLU A 127 2.29 -11.50 18.40
N SER A 128 2.22 -12.77 18.82
CA SER A 128 2.01 -13.17 20.20
C SER A 128 2.78 -14.44 20.54
N LEU A 129 3.07 -14.62 21.82
CA LEU A 129 3.67 -15.84 22.35
C LEU A 129 2.86 -16.31 23.55
N SER A 130 2.24 -17.48 23.46
CA SER A 130 1.53 -18.08 24.58
C SER A 130 2.50 -18.62 25.64
N ASN A 131 1.99 -18.89 26.85
CA ASN A 131 2.77 -19.55 27.90
C ASN A 131 3.18 -20.99 27.54
N ASP A 132 2.41 -21.64 26.67
CA ASP A 132 2.71 -22.97 26.12
C ASP A 132 3.80 -22.92 25.03
N ASN A 133 4.48 -21.78 24.88
CA ASN A 133 5.51 -21.51 23.88
C ASN A 133 5.00 -21.63 22.43
N ILE A 134 3.70 -21.38 22.21
CA ILE A 134 3.12 -21.31 20.87
C ILE A 134 3.30 -19.88 20.36
N PHE A 135 4.13 -19.72 19.33
CA PHE A 135 4.28 -18.45 18.62
C PHE A 135 3.21 -18.34 17.54
N VAL A 136 2.41 -17.27 17.60
CA VAL A 136 1.37 -16.99 16.61
C VAL A 136 1.66 -15.66 15.93
N ARG A 137 1.68 -15.69 14.60
CA ARG A 137 1.78 -14.50 13.75
C ARG A 137 0.52 -14.39 12.90
N LYS A 138 -0.18 -13.26 13.00
CA LYS A 138 -1.38 -12.97 12.25
C LYS A 138 -1.12 -11.81 11.29
N HIS A 139 -1.27 -12.07 10.00
CA HIS A 139 -1.25 -11.02 8.98
C HIS A 139 -2.68 -10.64 8.62
N THR A 140 -3.01 -9.35 8.71
CA THR A 140 -4.31 -8.81 8.30
C THR A 140 -4.06 -7.68 7.32
N GLY A 141 -4.75 -7.70 6.18
CA GLY A 141 -4.61 -6.67 5.16
C GLY A 141 -5.83 -6.57 4.26
N SER A 142 -5.98 -5.40 3.62
CA SER A 142 -7.01 -5.12 2.62
C SER A 142 -6.33 -4.79 1.30
N TYR A 143 -6.81 -5.41 0.22
CA TYR A 143 -6.19 -5.35 -1.10
C TYR A 143 -7.24 -5.01 -2.15
N LEU A 144 -6.91 -4.08 -3.04
CA LEU A 144 -7.65 -3.79 -4.25
C LEU A 144 -6.98 -4.49 -5.43
N GLN A 145 -7.74 -5.31 -6.15
CA GLN A 145 -7.24 -5.99 -7.35
C GLN A 145 -8.00 -5.53 -8.58
N VAL A 146 -7.25 -5.17 -9.63
CA VAL A 146 -7.79 -4.85 -10.95
C VAL A 146 -7.31 -5.91 -11.92
N ARG A 147 -8.25 -6.53 -12.65
CA ARG A 147 -7.95 -7.62 -13.58
C ARG A 147 -8.62 -7.36 -14.92
N THR A 148 -7.90 -7.62 -16.01
CA THR A 148 -8.49 -7.66 -17.35
C THR A 148 -9.20 -9.00 -17.54
N ILE A 149 -10.46 -8.98 -17.98
CA ILE A 149 -11.21 -10.18 -18.36
C ILE A 149 -10.98 -10.39 -19.86
N ARG A 150 -10.62 -11.62 -20.26
CA ARG A 150 -10.52 -11.99 -21.68
C ARG A 150 -11.93 -12.10 -22.25
N SER A 151 -12.16 -11.48 -23.40
CA SER A 151 -13.38 -11.64 -24.20
C SER A 151 -13.06 -12.35 -25.51
#